data_AF-A0A7J9IRA3-F1
#
_entry.id   AF-A0A7J9IRA3-F1
#
_cell.length_a   1.000
_cell.length_b   1.000
_cell.length_c   1.000
_cell.angle_alpha   90.00
_cell.angle_beta   90.00
_cell.angle_gamma   90.00
#
_symmetry.space_group_name_H-M   'P 1'
#
loop_
_entity.id
_entity.type
_entity.pdbx_description
1 polymer ?
#
loop_
_entity_poly.entity_id
_entity_poly.type
_entity_poly.pdbx_seq_one_letter_code
_entity_poly.pdbx_strand_id
1 'polypeptide(L)'
;GGKIRSKLVTELAGAKDVVIEEGTSGDQGKAAAQKGMRRSIFCLSPAGDTPSSARLFDAIVSGCIPVIISDELELPFEGILDYRKIAIFVSSTDAVQPGWLLPFLKGISSTQIREMRRNLVEFSRHFMYSSPAQPLGPEDLVWRMMGGKLVNIKLHTRRSQRVVKESRSVCTCDCRSGNNTTSST
;
A
#
# COMPACT_ATOMS: atom_id res chain seq x y z
N GLY A 1 1.25 -10.37 -7.42
CA GLY A 1 2.41 -9.48 -7.22
C GLY A 1 3.79 -10.08 -7.51
N GLY A 2 4.01 -11.39 -7.38
CA GLY A 2 5.36 -11.99 -7.44
C GLY A 2 6.18 -11.71 -8.71
N LYS A 3 5.55 -11.74 -9.90
CA LYS A 3 6.25 -11.57 -11.19
C LYS A 3 6.94 -10.21 -11.35
N ILE A 4 6.31 -9.12 -10.89
CA ILE A 4 6.89 -7.77 -10.97
C ILE A 4 8.10 -7.66 -10.03
N ARG A 5 8.01 -8.25 -8.83
CA ARG A 5 9.11 -8.25 -7.86
C ARG A 5 10.36 -8.94 -8.41
N SER A 6 10.20 -10.13 -8.99
CA SER A 6 11.33 -10.84 -9.59
C SER A 6 11.99 -10.03 -10.71
N LYS A 7 11.18 -9.42 -11.60
CA LYS A 7 11.70 -8.56 -12.67
C LYS A 7 12.46 -7.36 -12.11
N LEU A 8 11.89 -6.64 -11.14
CA LEU A 8 12.53 -5.48 -10.51
C LEU A 8 13.85 -5.87 -9.84
N VAL A 9 13.91 -7.02 -9.17
CA VAL A 9 15.16 -7.51 -8.57
C VAL A 9 16.19 -7.78 -9.64
N THR A 10 15.82 -8.43 -10.75
CA THR A 10 16.74 -8.69 -11.88
C THR A 10 17.25 -7.38 -12.51
N GLU A 11 16.37 -6.43 -12.78
CA GLU A 11 16.72 -5.15 -13.41
C GLU A 11 17.58 -4.25 -12.51
N LEU A 12 17.39 -4.32 -11.20
CA LEU A 12 18.08 -3.48 -10.23
C LEU A 12 19.30 -4.16 -9.59
N ALA A 13 19.52 -5.45 -9.87
CA ALA A 13 20.65 -6.20 -9.35
C ALA A 13 21.98 -5.57 -9.81
N GLY A 14 22.86 -5.26 -8.85
CA GLY A 14 24.17 -4.68 -9.13
C GLY A 14 24.15 -3.21 -9.56
N ALA A 15 22.99 -2.55 -9.56
CA ALA A 15 22.91 -1.12 -9.85
C ALA A 15 23.56 -0.29 -8.74
N LYS A 16 24.28 0.77 -9.14
CA LYS A 16 24.90 1.70 -8.20
C LYS A 16 23.83 2.46 -7.40
N ASP A 17 24.06 2.61 -6.09
CA ASP A 17 23.19 3.28 -5.13
C ASP A 17 21.85 2.57 -4.87
N VAL A 18 21.76 1.27 -5.21
CA VAL A 18 20.62 0.42 -4.92
C VAL A 18 21.00 -0.63 -3.88
N VAL A 19 20.19 -0.76 -2.84
CA VAL A 19 20.35 -1.78 -1.80
C VAL A 19 19.16 -2.72 -1.87
N ILE A 20 19.43 -4.00 -2.13
CA ILE A 20 18.44 -5.08 -2.12
C ILE A 20 18.88 -6.06 -1.03
N GLU A 21 18.03 -6.22 -0.03
CA GLU A 21 18.22 -7.18 1.06
C GLU A 21 17.04 -8.14 1.09
N GLU A 22 17.32 -9.44 1.27
CA GLU A 22 16.27 -10.41 1.53
C GLU A 22 15.75 -10.27 2.97
N GLY A 23 14.43 -10.24 3.11
CA GLY A 23 13.80 -10.12 4.42
C GLY A 23 13.89 -11.44 5.19
N THR A 24 14.34 -11.37 6.44
CA THR A 24 14.27 -12.49 7.39
C THR A 24 13.09 -12.33 8.33
N SER A 25 12.49 -13.44 8.74
CA SER A 25 11.41 -13.45 9.73
C SER A 25 11.94 -13.16 11.14
N GLY A 26 11.10 -12.54 11.98
CA GLY A 26 11.42 -12.24 13.38
C GLY A 26 11.92 -10.82 13.61
N ASP A 27 12.21 -10.49 14.86
CA ASP A 27 12.47 -9.10 15.28
C ASP A 27 13.79 -8.55 14.73
N GLN A 28 14.81 -9.40 14.57
CA GLN A 28 16.08 -9.00 13.96
C GLN A 28 15.90 -8.60 12.49
N GLY A 29 15.11 -9.35 11.72
CA GLY A 29 14.80 -9.03 10.33
C GLY A 29 14.00 -7.74 10.19
N LYS A 30 13.03 -7.51 11.07
CA LYS A 30 12.29 -6.24 11.15
C LYS A 30 13.22 -5.06 11.44
N ALA A 31 14.11 -5.19 12.43
CA ALA A 31 15.04 -4.14 12.81
C ALA A 31 16.04 -3.84 11.68
N ALA A 32 16.56 -4.87 11.00
CA ALA A 32 17.43 -4.72 9.85
C ALA A 32 16.73 -3.98 8.70
N ALA A 33 15.51 -4.40 8.36
CA ALA A 33 14.70 -3.75 7.33
C ALA A 33 14.44 -2.27 7.65
N GLN A 34 14.01 -1.96 8.88
CA GLN A 34 13.81 -0.57 9.31
C GLN A 34 15.10 0.26 9.26
N LYS A 35 16.23 -0.32 9.67
CA LYS A 35 17.55 0.35 9.58
C LYS A 35 17.93 0.64 8.13
N GLY A 36 17.70 -0.31 7.22
CA GLY A 36 17.90 -0.12 5.78
C GLY A 36 17.02 1.01 5.24
N MET A 37 15.71 0.97 5.53
CA MET A 37 14.76 1.99 5.08
C MET A 37 15.11 3.40 5.57
N ARG A 38 15.52 3.55 6.83
CA ARG A 38 15.93 4.86 7.41
C ARG A 38 17.16 5.47 6.71
N ARG A 39 18.03 4.65 6.13
CA ARG A 39 19.22 5.09 5.39
C ARG A 39 18.93 5.38 3.91
N SER A 40 17.77 4.94 3.42
CA SER A 40 17.36 5.08 2.02
C SER A 40 16.56 6.36 1.79
N ILE A 41 16.59 6.83 0.53
CA ILE A 41 15.74 7.95 0.09
C ILE A 41 14.38 7.42 -0.36
N PHE A 42 14.40 6.41 -1.22
CA PHE A 42 13.22 5.80 -1.82
C PHE A 42 13.11 4.34 -1.38
N CYS A 43 11.87 3.90 -1.13
CA CYS A 43 11.56 2.51 -0.81
C CYS A 43 10.54 1.98 -1.81
N LEU A 44 10.96 1.03 -2.64
CA LEU A 44 10.07 0.41 -3.61
C LEU A 44 9.01 -0.44 -2.91
N SER A 45 7.75 -0.17 -3.23
CA SER A 45 6.57 -0.87 -2.74
C SER A 45 5.75 -1.42 -3.91
N PRO A 46 6.26 -2.45 -4.62
CA PRO A 46 5.49 -3.11 -5.68
C PRO A 46 4.34 -3.91 -5.10
N ALA A 47 3.19 -3.81 -5.76
CA ALA A 47 1.97 -4.52 -5.38
C ALA A 47 2.23 -6.02 -5.14
N GLY A 48 1.83 -6.47 -3.95
CA GLY A 48 1.86 -7.88 -3.56
C GLY A 48 0.63 -8.63 -4.02
N ASP A 49 0.36 -9.77 -3.39
CA ASP A 49 -0.93 -10.46 -3.51
C ASP A 49 -1.96 -9.93 -2.50
N THR A 50 -1.51 -9.13 -1.52
CA THR A 50 -2.35 -8.40 -0.57
C THR A 50 -2.01 -6.90 -0.58
N PRO A 51 -3.02 -6.00 -0.55
CA PRO A 51 -2.80 -4.56 -0.44
C PRO A 51 -2.34 -4.15 0.96
N SER A 52 -2.52 -5.03 1.97
CA SER A 52 -2.23 -4.82 3.39
C SER A 52 -0.78 -5.08 3.80
N SER A 53 0.18 -5.04 2.88
CA SER A 53 1.58 -5.33 3.22
C SER A 53 2.17 -4.28 4.16
N ALA A 54 2.91 -4.72 5.17
CA ALA A 54 3.57 -3.84 6.14
C ALA A 54 4.57 -2.85 5.49
N ARG A 55 5.06 -3.16 4.28
CA ARG A 55 6.12 -2.40 3.58
C ARG A 55 5.80 -0.92 3.41
N LEU A 56 4.55 -0.59 3.06
CA LEU A 56 4.14 0.80 2.90
C LEU A 56 4.23 1.55 4.23
N PHE A 57 3.68 0.96 5.29
CA PHE A 57 3.70 1.56 6.62
C PHE A 57 5.13 1.66 7.18
N ASP A 58 5.93 0.60 7.03
CA ASP A 58 7.33 0.56 7.45
C ASP A 58 8.16 1.65 6.76
N ALA A 59 7.95 1.87 5.45
CA ALA A 59 8.61 2.95 4.71
C ALA A 59 8.19 4.32 5.24
N ILE A 60 6.89 4.53 5.47
CA ILE A 60 6.35 5.80 6.00
C ILE A 60 6.95 6.11 7.37
N VAL A 61 6.88 5.18 8.33
CA VAL A 61 7.40 5.40 9.70
C VAL A 61 8.93 5.49 9.74
N SER A 62 9.62 4.93 8.75
CA SER A 62 11.07 5.04 8.60
C SER A 62 11.51 6.33 7.91
N GLY A 63 10.59 7.16 7.40
CA GLY A 63 10.90 8.37 6.65
C GLY A 63 11.46 8.12 5.24
N CYS A 64 11.26 6.92 4.72
CA CYS A 64 11.65 6.52 3.39
C CYS A 64 10.49 6.79 2.42
N ILE A 65 10.72 7.54 1.34
CA ILE A 65 9.65 7.92 0.40
C ILE A 65 9.16 6.65 -0.32
N PRO A 66 7.90 6.23 -0.13
CA PRO A 66 7.37 5.05 -0.81
C PRO A 66 7.26 5.32 -2.31
N VAL A 67 7.80 4.40 -3.11
CA VAL A 67 7.57 4.34 -4.55
C VAL A 67 6.61 3.19 -4.81
N ILE A 68 5.34 3.52 -4.95
CA ILE A 68 4.24 2.58 -5.13
C ILE A 68 4.22 2.17 -6.61
N ILE A 69 4.47 0.89 -6.85
CA ILE A 69 4.46 0.31 -8.20
C ILE A 69 3.20 -0.54 -8.32
N SER A 70 2.14 0.06 -8.85
CA SER A 70 0.84 -0.58 -9.05
C SER A 70 -0.08 0.29 -9.90
N ASP A 71 -0.96 -0.34 -10.66
CA ASP A 71 -1.99 0.33 -11.45
C ASP A 71 -3.35 0.40 -10.73
N GLU A 72 -3.56 -0.44 -9.70
CA GLU A 72 -4.89 -0.66 -9.07
C GLU A 72 -4.83 -0.74 -7.53
N LEU A 73 -3.72 -0.33 -6.90
CA LEU A 73 -3.59 -0.44 -5.45
C LEU A 73 -4.48 0.58 -4.73
N GLU A 74 -5.50 0.08 -4.03
CA GLU A 74 -6.25 0.88 -3.05
C GLU A 74 -5.40 1.19 -1.82
N LEU A 75 -5.34 2.46 -1.43
CA LEU A 75 -4.52 2.91 -0.30
C LEU A 75 -5.34 3.00 0.99
N PRO A 76 -4.71 2.77 2.16
CA PRO A 76 -5.41 2.93 3.42
C PRO A 76 -5.84 4.38 3.60
N PHE A 77 -7.13 4.58 3.91
CA PHE A 77 -7.72 5.91 4.06
C PHE A 77 -7.64 6.79 2.80
N GLU A 78 -7.59 6.16 1.63
CA GLU A 78 -7.72 6.83 0.33
C GLU A 78 -9.00 7.67 0.28
N GLY A 79 -8.88 8.90 -0.23
CA GLY A 79 -9.95 9.91 -0.20
C GLY A 79 -9.95 10.81 1.03
N ILE A 80 -9.30 10.41 2.12
CA ILE A 80 -9.05 11.29 3.29
C ILE A 80 -7.60 11.77 3.29
N LEU A 81 -6.65 10.86 3.05
CA LEU A 81 -5.23 11.15 3.02
C LEU A 81 -4.74 11.34 1.58
N ASP A 82 -4.04 12.45 1.32
CA ASP A 82 -3.44 12.74 0.01
C ASP A 82 -2.03 12.16 -0.11
N TYR A 83 -1.94 10.91 -0.58
CA TYR A 83 -0.68 10.20 -0.73
C TYR A 83 0.28 10.83 -1.74
N ARG A 84 -0.18 11.69 -2.65
CA ARG A 84 0.70 12.40 -3.61
C ARG A 84 1.73 13.28 -2.91
N LYS A 85 1.47 13.65 -1.66
CA LYS A 85 2.36 14.45 -0.81
C LYS A 85 3.52 13.66 -0.22
N ILE A 86 3.40 12.33 -0.15
CA ILE A 86 4.34 11.47 0.58
C ILE A 86 4.86 10.29 -0.22
N ALA A 87 4.23 9.93 -1.34
CA ALA A 87 4.59 8.78 -2.16
C ALA A 87 4.66 9.14 -3.64
N ILE A 88 5.45 8.36 -4.38
CA ILE A 88 5.55 8.41 -5.85
C ILE A 88 4.80 7.21 -6.41
N PHE A 89 3.98 7.43 -7.42
CA PHE A 89 3.22 6.38 -8.10
C PHE A 89 3.84 6.10 -9.46
N VAL A 90 4.10 4.83 -9.73
CA VAL A 90 4.67 4.35 -10.99
C VAL A 90 3.81 3.19 -11.48
N SER A 91 3.46 3.21 -12.78
CA SER A 91 2.73 2.10 -13.38
C SER A 91 3.57 0.82 -13.35
N SER A 92 2.92 -0.33 -13.32
CA SER A 92 3.66 -1.61 -13.34
C SER A 92 4.47 -1.76 -14.63
N THR A 93 3.94 -1.21 -15.74
CA THR A 93 4.56 -1.26 -17.06
C THR A 93 5.83 -0.41 -17.13
N ASP A 94 5.81 0.82 -16.64
CA ASP A 94 6.98 1.71 -16.69
C ASP A 94 8.07 1.23 -15.74
N ALA A 95 7.69 0.73 -14.56
CA ALA A 95 8.64 0.25 -13.55
C ALA A 95 9.50 -0.93 -14.03
N VAL A 96 8.98 -1.77 -14.93
CA VAL A 96 9.71 -2.93 -15.49
C VAL A 96 10.45 -2.59 -16.79
N GLN A 97 10.37 -1.36 -17.29
CA GLN A 97 11.16 -0.94 -18.45
C GLN A 97 12.65 -0.88 -18.08
N PRO A 98 13.52 -1.59 -18.82
CA PRO A 98 14.94 -1.60 -18.53
C PRO A 98 15.54 -0.20 -18.53
N GLY A 99 16.24 0.15 -17.45
CA GLY A 99 16.93 1.43 -17.34
C GLY A 99 16.04 2.67 -17.19
N TRP A 100 14.72 2.55 -17.02
CA TRP A 100 13.84 3.71 -16.88
C TRP A 100 13.70 4.19 -15.42
N LEU A 101 13.49 3.25 -14.49
CA LEU A 101 13.12 3.57 -13.09
C LEU A 101 14.19 4.38 -12.35
N LEU A 102 15.47 4.02 -12.48
CA LEU A 102 16.55 4.69 -11.76
C LEU A 102 16.79 6.13 -12.25
N PRO A 103 16.90 6.40 -13.56
CA PRO A 103 16.95 7.78 -14.05
C PRO A 103 15.74 8.61 -13.64
N PHE A 104 14.53 8.04 -13.67
CA PHE A 104 13.33 8.72 -13.21
C PHE A 104 13.45 9.14 -11.73
N LEU A 105 13.79 8.20 -10.83
CA LEU A 105 13.96 8.51 -9.40
C LEU A 105 15.12 9.48 -9.13
N LYS A 106 16.22 9.38 -9.88
CA LYS A 106 17.37 10.30 -9.79
C LYS A 106 17.05 11.70 -10.33
N GLY A 107 16.08 11.82 -11.23
CA GLY A 107 15.60 13.08 -11.77
C GLY A 107 14.75 13.90 -10.80
N ILE A 108 14.31 13.30 -9.68
CA ILE A 108 13.51 14.00 -8.67
C ILE A 108 14.38 14.99 -7.92
N SER A 109 13.94 16.25 -7.89
CA SER A 109 14.68 17.33 -7.26
C SER A 109 14.86 17.10 -5.74
N SER A 110 15.99 17.55 -5.21
CA SER A 110 16.28 17.49 -3.77
C SER A 110 15.30 18.31 -2.93
N THR A 111 14.71 19.36 -3.50
CA THR A 111 13.65 20.17 -2.88
C THR A 111 12.37 19.36 -2.71
N GLN A 112 11.94 18.65 -3.76
CA GLN A 112 10.77 17.76 -3.71
C GLN A 112 11.01 16.62 -2.70
N ILE A 113 12.18 15.99 -2.70
CA ILE A 113 12.54 14.94 -1.74
C ILE A 113 12.44 15.46 -0.29
N ARG A 114 12.98 16.65 -0.02
CA ARG A 114 12.89 17.27 1.32
C ARG A 114 11.45 17.56 1.72
N GLU A 115 10.64 18.05 0.80
CA GLU A 115 9.23 18.32 1.06
C GLU A 115 8.45 17.04 1.37
N MET A 116 8.62 16.00 0.56
CA MET A 116 7.97 14.70 0.80
C MET A 116 8.40 14.10 2.13
N ARG A 117 9.69 14.17 2.48
CA ARG A 117 10.19 13.71 3.79
C ARG A 117 9.62 14.49 4.98
N ARG A 118 9.45 15.81 4.85
CA ARG A 118 8.79 16.62 5.87
C ARG A 118 7.32 16.20 6.01
N ASN A 119 6.63 15.97 4.90
CA ASN A 119 5.24 15.52 4.91
C ASN A 119 5.11 14.12 5.53
N LEU A 120 6.08 13.23 5.36
CA LEU A 120 6.10 11.89 5.97
C LEU A 120 6.09 11.96 7.50
N VAL A 121 6.80 12.90 8.10
CA VAL A 121 6.78 13.10 9.56
C VAL A 121 5.37 13.39 10.04
N GLU A 122 4.70 14.34 9.39
CA GLU A 122 3.31 14.71 9.71
C GLU A 122 2.30 13.59 9.40
N PHE A 123 2.54 12.81 8.35
CA PHE A 123 1.67 11.70 7.96
C PHE A 123 1.83 10.48 8.88
N SER A 124 3.00 10.27 9.47
CA SER A 124 3.30 9.07 10.27
C SER A 124 2.28 8.85 11.40
N ARG A 125 1.81 9.94 12.03
CA ARG A 125 0.79 9.89 13.10
C ARG A 125 -0.54 9.26 12.69
N HIS A 126 -0.90 9.33 11.40
CA HIS A 126 -2.13 8.72 10.88
C HIS A 126 -2.10 7.18 10.88
N PHE A 127 -0.92 6.59 11.06
CA PHE A 127 -0.70 5.14 11.05
C PHE A 127 -0.17 4.60 12.38
N MET A 128 -0.03 5.44 13.40
CA MET A 128 0.44 5.05 14.73
C MET A 128 -0.74 4.92 15.69
N TYR A 129 -0.97 3.70 16.19
CA TYR A 129 -2.01 3.46 17.18
C TYR A 129 -1.71 4.17 18.50
N SER A 130 -2.75 4.66 19.16
CA SER A 130 -2.65 5.44 20.38
C SER A 130 -3.80 5.15 21.35
N SER A 131 -3.53 5.26 22.65
CA SER A 131 -4.56 5.19 23.69
C SER A 131 -4.37 6.36 24.65
N PRO A 132 -5.30 7.34 24.70
CA PRO A 132 -6.57 7.39 23.97
C PRO A 132 -6.40 7.66 22.46
N ALA A 133 -7.40 7.29 21.67
CA ALA A 133 -7.43 7.55 20.23
C ALA A 133 -7.35 9.06 19.94
N GLN A 134 -6.46 9.45 19.02
CA GLN A 134 -6.25 10.85 18.66
C GLN A 134 -7.06 11.25 17.41
N PRO A 135 -7.46 12.53 17.28
CA PRO A 135 -8.05 13.05 16.05
C PRO A 135 -7.12 12.82 14.86
N LEU A 136 -7.68 12.29 13.76
CA LEU A 136 -6.93 11.84 12.58
C LEU A 136 -5.89 10.73 12.87
N GLY A 137 -5.93 10.07 14.02
CA GLY A 137 -5.21 8.81 14.24
C GLY A 137 -5.82 7.66 13.42
N PRO A 138 -5.16 6.51 13.36
CA PRO A 138 -5.67 5.36 12.60
C PRO A 138 -7.06 4.93 13.08
N GLU A 139 -7.34 5.00 14.37
CA GLU A 139 -8.64 4.64 14.94
C GLU A 139 -9.76 5.58 14.47
N ASP A 140 -9.53 6.90 14.52
CA ASP A 140 -10.48 7.92 14.04
C ASP A 140 -10.70 7.79 12.52
N LEU A 141 -9.63 7.58 11.75
CA LEU A 141 -9.71 7.41 10.30
C LEU A 141 -10.50 6.16 9.90
N VAL A 142 -10.33 5.05 10.62
CA VAL A 142 -11.13 3.83 10.43
C VAL A 142 -12.62 4.14 10.66
N TRP A 143 -12.97 4.84 11.74
CA TRP A 143 -14.36 5.22 12.02
C TRP A 143 -14.93 6.16 10.96
N ARG A 144 -14.16 7.13 10.46
CA ARG A 144 -14.58 8.02 9.36
C ARG A 144 -14.85 7.25 8.08
N MET A 145 -13.97 6.33 7.70
CA MET A 145 -14.16 5.47 6.52
C MET A 145 -15.41 4.61 6.65
N MET A 146 -15.64 4.00 7.83
CA MET A 146 -16.85 3.21 8.09
C MET A 146 -18.11 4.07 8.04
N GLY A 147 -18.07 5.26 8.65
CA GLY A 147 -19.17 6.22 8.62
C GLY A 147 -19.56 6.64 7.20
N GLY A 148 -18.57 6.91 6.34
CA GLY A 148 -18.78 7.26 4.94
C GLY A 148 -19.47 6.14 4.13
N LYS A 149 -19.12 4.88 4.38
CA LYS A 149 -19.74 3.72 3.70
C LYS A 149 -21.14 3.41 4.23
N LEU A 150 -21.44 3.73 5.49
CA LEU A 150 -22.69 3.39 6.15
C LEU A 150 -23.93 3.96 5.46
N VAL A 151 -23.84 5.17 4.90
CA VAL A 151 -24.96 5.81 4.19
C VAL A 151 -25.33 5.02 2.93
N ASN A 152 -24.33 4.64 2.14
CA ASN A 152 -24.54 3.85 0.92
C ASN A 152 -25.09 2.47 1.25
N ILE A 153 -24.57 1.81 2.28
CA ILE A 153 -25.08 0.52 2.75
C ILE A 153 -26.57 0.65 3.14
N LYS A 154 -26.93 1.63 3.98
CA LYS A 154 -28.33 1.88 4.38
C LYS A 154 -29.24 2.12 3.16
N LEU A 155 -28.77 2.89 2.18
CA LEU A 155 -29.52 3.15 0.95
C LEU A 155 -29.73 1.87 0.13
N HIS A 156 -28.68 1.07 -0.06
CA HIS A 156 -28.76 -0.21 -0.77
C HIS A 156 -29.69 -1.19 -0.05
N THR A 157 -29.62 -1.29 1.28
CA THR A 157 -30.54 -2.11 2.08
C THR A 157 -32.00 -1.66 1.93
N ARG A 158 -32.28 -0.35 1.99
CA ARG A 158 -33.66 0.16 1.79
C ARG A 158 -34.17 -0.11 0.38
N ARG A 159 -33.32 0.00 -0.65
CA ARG A 159 -33.68 -0.32 -2.04
C ARG A 159 -33.99 -1.81 -2.21
N SER A 160 -33.20 -2.70 -1.60
CA SER A 160 -33.41 -4.16 -1.66
C SER A 160 -34.60 -4.66 -0.84
N GLN A 161 -35.10 -3.87 0.11
CA GLN A 161 -36.34 -4.15 0.83
C GLN A 161 -37.61 -3.79 0.04
N ARG A 162 -37.52 -2.95 -0.99
CA ARG A 162 -38.68 -2.54 -1.83
C ARG A 162 -39.04 -3.56 -2.91
N VAL A 163 -38.10 -4.43 -3.28
CA VAL A 163 -38.33 -5.43 -4.33
C VAL A 163 -39.11 -6.62 -3.78
N VAL A 164 -40.02 -7.18 -4.60
CA VAL A 164 -40.81 -8.36 -4.25
C VAL A 164 -39.86 -9.52 -3.98
N LYS A 165 -40.16 -10.36 -2.98
CA LYS A 165 -39.30 -11.40 -2.39
C LYS A 165 -38.66 -12.35 -3.44
N GLU A 166 -39.34 -12.56 -4.57
CA GLU A 166 -38.92 -13.44 -5.68
C GLU A 166 -38.33 -12.70 -6.89
N SER A 167 -38.41 -11.36 -6.94
CA SER A 167 -37.79 -10.53 -8.00
C SER A 167 -36.32 -10.18 -7.71
N ARG A 168 -35.75 -10.75 -6.64
CA ARG A 168 -34.38 -10.51 -6.23
C ARG A 168 -33.44 -11.32 -7.11
N SER A 169 -32.75 -10.66 -8.05
CA SER A 169 -31.41 -11.12 -8.41
C SER A 169 -30.53 -10.86 -7.19
N VAL A 170 -30.29 -11.89 -6.38
CA VAL A 170 -29.33 -11.77 -5.28
C VAL A 170 -28.00 -11.40 -5.91
N CYS A 171 -27.50 -10.19 -5.67
CA CYS A 171 -26.08 -9.93 -5.87
C CYS A 171 -25.36 -10.72 -4.76
N THR A 172 -25.01 -11.98 -5.06
CA THR A 172 -24.06 -12.71 -4.23
C THR A 172 -22.70 -12.08 -4.47
N CYS A 173 -22.15 -11.45 -3.44
CA CYS A 173 -20.71 -11.26 -3.38
C CYS A 173 -20.12 -12.64 -3.07
N ASP A 174 -20.10 -13.53 -4.06
CA ASP A 174 -19.49 -14.84 -3.90
C ASP A 174 -17.98 -14.66 -3.76
N CYS A 175 -17.49 -14.70 -2.53
CA CYS A 175 -16.10 -15.06 -2.30
C CYS A 175 -15.93 -16.51 -2.78
N ARG A 176 -15.42 -16.69 -4.00
CA ARG A 176 -15.00 -18.02 -4.48
C ARG A 176 -13.93 -18.56 -3.53
N SER A 177 -14.32 -19.49 -2.66
CA SER A 177 -13.37 -20.38 -2.01
C SER A 177 -12.66 -21.18 -3.10
N GLY A 178 -11.33 -21.08 -3.17
CA GLY A 178 -10.53 -21.84 -4.13
C GLY A 178 -10.81 -23.34 -3.98
N ASN A 179 -11.00 -24.03 -5.11
CA ASN A 179 -11.19 -25.47 -5.14
C ASN A 179 -9.96 -26.16 -4.50
N ASN A 180 -10.12 -26.70 -3.30
CA ASN A 180 -9.21 -27.71 -2.79
C ASN A 180 -9.51 -29.01 -3.55
N THR A 181 -8.69 -29.32 -4.55
CA THR A 181 -8.59 -30.66 -5.12
C THR A 181 -8.14 -31.61 -4.01
N THR A 182 -9.09 -32.31 -3.39
CA THR A 182 -8.80 -33.51 -2.61
C THR A 182 -8.39 -34.62 -3.58
N SER A 183 -7.09 -34.88 -3.66
CA SER A 183 -6.56 -36.12 -4.21
C SER A 183 -6.97 -37.28 -3.29
N SER A 184 -7.99 -38.03 -3.71
CA SER A 184 -8.31 -39.32 -3.12
C SER A 184 -7.20 -40.33 -3.43
N THR A 185 -6.73 -40.97 -2.36
CA THR A 185 -5.93 -42.21 -2.26
C THR A 185 -6.13 -43.22 -3.38
#